data_AF-A0A1G5K398-F1
#
_entry.id   AF-A0A1G5K398-F1
#
_cell.length_a   1.000
_cell.length_b   1.000
_cell.length_c   1.000
_cell.angle_alpha   90.00
_cell.angle_beta   90.00
_cell.angle_gamma   90.00
#
_symmetry.space_group_name_H-M   'P 1'
#
loop_
_entity.id
_entity.type
_entity.pdbx_description
1 polymer ?
#
loop_
_entity_poly.entity_id
_entity_poly.type
_entity_poly.pdbx_seq_one_letter_code
_entity_poly.pdbx_strand_id
1 'polypeptide(L)'
;MRLETLKSHYAASISTLREALYRLTSEGLVVVETRGFEVAPLSTQEFVELAALRELLETRAMRQSFAAGTLEWEGQVVGSFHKLNRMEQLMLSGDRSRSTEWKQYDREFHRTLISACASQELLAAHAAIFDRFQRYQIVAVIFRGEAAAAEHEALRQAALDRRIEDAESVLHRHIQGCIEHSMAQGLLDAALPDSSVPGARPREPRRDADLSVGERGWRQVRGDILMGRLLPRQKLRLDSLRASYGVSISTLREILNRLTSEGLVIAEGQRGFEVAPVSAANLHEIAQLRLLLEGQALEDSFAAGDVEWEAQLVAAYHRLVSLEERMAANDRSAAELWKQYDWQFHQALISACGSQMLMQLHGAIFDKYLRYQMIALSYRGRIAADEHRALHDCALRRDAAGARAVLEQHLQGGVSHALMTGTFDS
;
A
#
# COMPACT_ATOMS: atom_id res chain seq x y z
N MET A 1 -0.77 22.67 -14.90
CA MET A 1 -2.09 23.23 -14.49
C MET A 1 -1.91 24.47 -13.62
N ARG A 2 -2.56 25.59 -13.97
CA ARG A 2 -2.60 26.80 -13.13
C ARG A 2 -3.85 26.77 -12.24
N LEU A 3 -3.70 27.12 -10.96
CA LEU A 3 -4.80 27.11 -9.97
C LEU A 3 -5.99 27.97 -10.41
N GLU A 4 -5.74 29.12 -11.03
CA GLU A 4 -6.80 30.01 -11.54
C GLU A 4 -7.64 29.34 -12.64
N THR A 5 -7.02 28.54 -13.51
CA THR A 5 -7.73 27.80 -14.55
C THR A 5 -8.62 26.70 -13.95
N LEU A 6 -8.10 25.98 -12.95
CA LEU A 6 -8.84 24.93 -12.25
C LEU A 6 -10.01 25.50 -11.43
N LYS A 7 -9.85 26.68 -10.83
CA LYS A 7 -10.90 27.40 -10.10
C LYS A 7 -12.13 27.65 -10.97
N SER A 8 -11.91 28.15 -12.19
CA SER A 8 -13.01 28.38 -13.13
C SER A 8 -13.68 27.08 -13.58
N HIS A 9 -12.91 26.00 -13.77
CA HIS A 9 -13.44 24.72 -14.27
C HIS A 9 -14.23 23.94 -13.21
N TYR A 10 -13.72 23.87 -11.98
CA TYR A 10 -14.30 23.05 -10.91
C TYR A 10 -15.17 23.84 -9.92
N ALA A 11 -15.37 25.15 -10.15
CA ALA A 11 -16.12 26.04 -9.26
C ALA A 11 -15.68 25.95 -7.78
N ALA A 12 -14.38 25.74 -7.54
CA ALA A 12 -13.80 25.51 -6.22
C ALA A 12 -12.81 26.62 -5.83
N SER A 13 -12.63 26.86 -4.53
CA SER A 13 -11.68 27.87 -4.05
C SER A 13 -10.22 27.51 -4.37
N ILE A 14 -9.33 28.50 -4.50
CA ILE A 14 -7.89 28.28 -4.76
C ILE A 14 -7.25 27.46 -3.64
N SER A 15 -7.62 27.70 -2.39
CA SER A 15 -7.08 26.93 -1.26
C SER A 15 -7.52 25.47 -1.34
N THR A 16 -8.81 25.22 -1.62
CA THR A 16 -9.36 23.87 -1.80
C THR A 16 -8.65 23.12 -2.94
N LEU A 17 -8.46 23.78 -4.09
CA LEU A 17 -7.78 23.17 -5.23
C LEU A 17 -6.30 22.90 -4.96
N ARG A 18 -5.61 23.84 -4.30
CA ARG A 18 -4.21 23.68 -3.93
C ARG A 18 -4.05 22.49 -2.99
N GLU A 19 -4.93 22.34 -2.02
CA GLU A 19 -4.91 21.22 -1.09
C GLU A 19 -5.20 19.89 -1.80
N ALA A 20 -6.25 19.83 -2.62
CA ALA A 20 -6.57 18.63 -3.40
C ALA A 20 -5.39 18.20 -4.29
N LEU A 21 -4.72 19.15 -4.94
CA LEU A 21 -3.54 18.85 -5.77
C LEU A 21 -2.35 18.37 -4.96
N TYR A 22 -2.15 18.89 -3.74
CA TYR A 22 -1.13 18.36 -2.83
C TYR A 22 -1.45 16.94 -2.34
N ARG A 23 -2.73 16.60 -2.11
CA ARG A 23 -3.16 15.22 -1.81
C ARG A 23 -2.84 14.28 -2.97
N LEU A 24 -3.19 14.70 -4.19
CA LEU A 24 -2.85 13.97 -5.41
C LEU A 24 -1.32 13.83 -5.60
N THR A 25 -0.53 14.73 -5.01
CA THR A 25 0.94 14.58 -4.98
C THR A 25 1.39 13.46 -4.05
N SER A 26 0.78 13.32 -2.87
CA SER A 26 1.06 12.18 -2.00
C SER A 26 0.61 10.84 -2.59
N GLU A 27 -0.37 10.85 -3.48
CA GLU A 27 -0.86 9.68 -4.21
C GLU A 27 -0.07 9.40 -5.51
N GLY A 28 0.93 10.25 -5.86
CA GLY A 28 1.72 10.10 -7.08
C GLY A 28 0.97 10.41 -8.38
N LEU A 29 -0.19 11.06 -8.29
CA LEU A 29 -1.04 11.47 -9.41
C LEU A 29 -0.71 12.86 -9.94
N VAL A 30 -0.07 13.71 -9.12
CA VAL A 30 0.30 15.09 -9.45
C VAL A 30 1.75 15.35 -9.02
N VAL A 31 2.50 16.14 -9.79
CA VAL A 31 3.84 16.64 -9.44
C VAL A 31 3.78 18.14 -9.19
N VAL A 32 4.53 18.62 -8.19
CA VAL A 32 4.60 20.04 -7.86
C VAL A 32 5.74 20.70 -8.64
N GLU A 33 5.36 21.65 -9.48
CA GLU A 33 6.28 22.39 -10.33
C GLU A 33 6.52 23.82 -9.84
N THR A 34 7.60 24.42 -10.33
CA THR A 34 8.04 25.77 -9.90
C THR A 34 6.97 26.85 -10.17
N ARG A 35 6.02 26.60 -11.08
CA ARG A 35 4.92 27.51 -11.46
C ARG A 35 3.52 26.91 -11.29
N GLY A 36 3.35 25.80 -10.57
CA GLY A 36 2.04 25.18 -10.36
C GLY A 36 2.09 23.68 -10.10
N PHE A 37 1.12 22.95 -10.66
CA PHE A 37 1.00 21.50 -10.53
C PHE A 37 0.91 20.86 -11.90
N GLU A 38 1.46 19.69 -12.08
CA GLU A 38 1.39 18.90 -13.32
C GLU A 38 0.82 17.53 -13.02
N VAL A 39 0.08 16.93 -13.96
CA VAL A 39 -0.31 15.52 -13.80
C VAL A 39 0.95 14.68 -13.90
N ALA A 40 1.16 13.76 -12.96
CA ALA A 40 2.35 12.93 -12.99
C ALA A 40 2.41 12.13 -14.31
N PRO A 41 3.56 12.11 -15.00
CA PRO A 41 3.68 11.42 -16.27
C PRO A 41 3.47 9.92 -16.07
N LEU A 42 2.91 9.26 -17.09
CA LEU A 42 2.85 7.80 -17.12
C LEU A 42 4.26 7.24 -17.30
N SER A 43 4.55 6.14 -16.60
CA SER A 43 5.84 5.47 -16.64
C SER A 43 5.63 3.98 -16.85
N THR A 44 6.35 3.39 -17.80
CA THR A 44 6.37 1.94 -18.01
C THR A 44 6.85 1.21 -16.76
N GLN A 45 7.85 1.77 -16.05
CA GLN A 45 8.35 1.18 -14.80
C GLN A 45 7.25 1.14 -13.74
N GLU A 46 6.54 2.24 -13.53
CA GLU A 46 5.46 2.28 -12.55
C GLU A 46 4.29 1.37 -12.94
N PHE A 47 3.96 1.28 -14.23
CA PHE A 47 2.95 0.35 -14.73
C PHE A 47 3.29 -1.10 -14.38
N VAL A 48 4.53 -1.53 -14.61
CA VAL A 48 5.02 -2.87 -14.29
C VAL A 48 5.01 -3.10 -12.77
N GLU A 49 5.49 -2.13 -11.97
CA GLU A 49 5.49 -2.23 -10.52
C GLU A 49 4.07 -2.34 -9.93
N LEU A 50 3.12 -1.54 -10.41
CA LEU A 50 1.72 -1.61 -9.99
C LEU A 50 1.09 -2.95 -10.39
N ALA A 51 1.40 -3.47 -11.57
CA ALA A 51 0.89 -4.76 -12.03
C ALA A 51 1.45 -5.92 -11.18
N ALA A 52 2.73 -5.88 -10.83
CA ALA A 52 3.35 -6.87 -9.94
C ALA A 52 2.73 -6.84 -8.52
N LEU A 53 2.50 -5.65 -7.96
CA LEU A 53 1.81 -5.51 -6.67
C LEU A 53 0.36 -5.99 -6.74
N ARG A 54 -0.34 -5.67 -7.83
CA ARG A 54 -1.70 -6.16 -8.07
C ARG A 54 -1.72 -7.69 -8.08
N GLU A 55 -0.80 -8.33 -8.82
CA GLU A 55 -0.67 -9.78 -8.88
C GLU A 55 -0.43 -10.39 -7.48
N LEU A 56 0.52 -9.83 -6.73
CA LEU A 56 0.87 -10.29 -5.37
C LEU A 56 -0.32 -10.20 -4.41
N LEU A 57 -1.02 -9.07 -4.41
CA LEU A 57 -2.15 -8.81 -3.51
C LEU A 57 -3.41 -9.60 -3.92
N GLU A 58 -3.74 -9.64 -5.21
CA GLU A 58 -4.89 -10.40 -5.72
C GLU A 58 -4.72 -11.89 -5.47
N THR A 59 -3.54 -12.45 -5.74
CA THR A 59 -3.23 -13.86 -5.45
C THR A 59 -3.47 -14.19 -3.99
N ARG A 60 -2.95 -13.35 -3.07
CA ARG A 60 -3.15 -13.58 -1.63
C ARG A 60 -4.62 -13.46 -1.23
N ALA A 61 -5.34 -12.49 -1.79
CA ALA A 61 -6.74 -12.25 -1.47
C ALA A 61 -7.64 -13.38 -2.01
N MET A 62 -7.40 -13.83 -3.25
CA MET A 62 -8.09 -14.96 -3.87
C MET A 62 -7.95 -16.22 -3.03
N ARG A 63 -6.76 -16.49 -2.48
CA ARG A 63 -6.56 -17.65 -1.58
C ARG A 63 -7.48 -17.60 -0.36
N GLN A 64 -7.66 -16.43 0.25
CA GLN A 64 -8.61 -16.26 1.36
C GLN A 64 -10.06 -16.34 0.89
N SER A 65 -10.40 -15.70 -0.23
CA SER A 65 -11.75 -15.72 -0.79
C SER A 65 -12.20 -17.10 -1.23
N PHE A 66 -11.33 -17.89 -1.86
CA PHE A 66 -11.65 -19.24 -2.31
C PHE A 66 -11.78 -20.18 -1.10
N ALA A 67 -11.02 -19.98 -0.03
CA ALA A 67 -11.21 -20.75 1.19
C ALA A 67 -12.52 -20.40 1.93
N ALA A 68 -12.92 -19.12 1.93
CA ALA A 68 -14.04 -18.62 2.74
C ALA A 68 -15.36 -18.39 1.96
N GLY A 69 -15.33 -18.41 0.63
CA GLY A 69 -16.46 -18.00 -0.20
C GLY A 69 -17.69 -18.89 -0.02
N THR A 70 -18.85 -18.28 0.09
CA THR A 70 -20.15 -18.97 0.21
C THR A 70 -20.79 -19.22 -1.17
N LEU A 71 -21.94 -19.92 -1.20
CA LEU A 71 -22.75 -20.01 -2.43
C LEU A 71 -23.22 -18.63 -2.93
N GLU A 72 -23.42 -17.67 -2.03
CA GLU A 72 -23.76 -16.29 -2.41
C GLU A 72 -22.59 -15.64 -3.14
N TRP A 73 -21.36 -15.82 -2.63
CA TRP A 73 -20.15 -15.37 -3.31
C TRP A 73 -19.98 -16.04 -4.69
N GLU A 74 -20.21 -17.34 -4.81
CA GLU A 74 -20.18 -18.04 -6.10
C GLU A 74 -21.21 -17.45 -7.09
N GLY A 75 -22.43 -17.16 -6.62
CA GLY A 75 -23.45 -16.48 -7.40
C GLY A 75 -23.01 -15.09 -7.88
N GLN A 76 -22.31 -14.32 -7.02
CA GLN A 76 -21.73 -13.04 -7.40
C GLN A 76 -20.63 -13.21 -8.46
N VAL A 77 -19.74 -14.20 -8.32
CA VAL A 77 -18.68 -14.51 -9.30
C VAL A 77 -19.29 -14.84 -10.66
N VAL A 78 -20.32 -15.69 -10.71
CA VAL A 78 -21.03 -16.02 -11.95
C VAL A 78 -21.70 -14.78 -12.54
N GLY A 79 -22.35 -13.97 -11.71
CA GLY A 79 -23.05 -12.75 -12.15
C GLY A 79 -22.12 -11.67 -12.71
N SER A 80 -20.99 -11.42 -12.06
CA SER A 80 -19.99 -10.45 -12.54
C SER A 80 -19.29 -10.96 -13.80
N PHE A 81 -18.93 -12.24 -13.84
CA PHE A 81 -18.39 -12.87 -15.05
C PHE A 81 -19.37 -12.77 -16.23
N HIS A 82 -20.66 -13.06 -16.03
CA HIS A 82 -21.65 -12.98 -17.09
C HIS A 82 -21.65 -11.60 -17.77
N LYS A 83 -21.59 -10.52 -16.98
CA LYS A 83 -21.56 -9.15 -17.50
C LYS A 83 -20.28 -8.87 -18.30
N LEU A 84 -19.13 -9.29 -17.78
CA LEU A 84 -17.84 -9.20 -18.47
C LEU A 84 -17.88 -9.96 -19.81
N ASN A 85 -18.25 -11.24 -19.78
CA ASN A 85 -18.31 -12.10 -20.95
C ASN A 85 -19.23 -11.52 -22.03
N ARG A 86 -20.37 -10.92 -21.68
CA ARG A 86 -21.25 -10.25 -22.64
C ARG A 86 -20.56 -9.10 -23.37
N MET A 87 -19.72 -8.32 -22.70
CA MET A 87 -18.94 -7.26 -23.36
C MET A 87 -17.84 -7.86 -24.24
N GLU A 88 -17.16 -8.91 -23.77
CA GLU A 88 -16.11 -9.58 -24.54
C GLU A 88 -16.63 -10.17 -25.84
N GLN A 89 -17.80 -10.81 -25.84
CA GLN A 89 -18.43 -11.34 -27.05
C GLN A 89 -18.76 -10.23 -28.07
N LEU A 90 -19.20 -9.05 -27.61
CA LEU A 90 -19.41 -7.89 -28.47
C LEU A 90 -18.09 -7.33 -29.03
N MET A 91 -17.04 -7.32 -28.21
CA MET A 91 -15.72 -6.86 -28.67
C MET A 91 -15.08 -7.85 -29.66
N LEU A 92 -15.27 -9.15 -29.46
CA LEU A 92 -14.85 -10.21 -30.40
C LEU A 92 -15.57 -10.11 -31.75
N SER A 93 -16.83 -9.66 -31.78
CA SER A 93 -17.56 -9.39 -33.03
C SER A 93 -17.20 -8.05 -33.69
N GLY A 94 -16.29 -7.29 -33.09
CA GLY A 94 -15.73 -6.05 -33.64
C GLY A 94 -16.30 -4.75 -33.06
N ASP A 95 -17.26 -4.80 -32.12
CA ASP A 95 -17.81 -3.60 -31.47
C ASP A 95 -16.86 -3.04 -30.40
N ARG A 96 -15.87 -2.26 -30.84
CA ARG A 96 -14.91 -1.59 -29.96
C ARG A 96 -15.49 -0.41 -29.17
N SER A 97 -16.73 0.02 -29.44
CA SER A 97 -17.37 1.12 -28.70
C SER A 97 -17.60 0.78 -27.22
N ARG A 98 -17.60 -0.53 -26.89
CA ARG A 98 -17.81 -1.08 -25.53
C ARG A 98 -16.58 -1.15 -24.65
N SER A 99 -15.45 -0.60 -25.09
CA SER A 99 -14.18 -0.66 -24.34
C SER A 99 -14.31 -0.12 -22.92
N THR A 100 -15.09 0.95 -22.72
CA THR A 100 -15.31 1.56 -21.40
C THR A 100 -16.12 0.64 -20.49
N GLU A 101 -17.25 0.09 -20.98
CA GLU A 101 -18.06 -0.86 -20.22
C GLU A 101 -17.30 -2.16 -19.93
N TRP A 102 -16.48 -2.64 -20.87
CA TRP A 102 -15.62 -3.80 -20.65
C TRP A 102 -14.65 -3.57 -19.49
N LYS A 103 -13.92 -2.43 -19.45
CA LYS A 103 -13.01 -2.09 -18.34
C LYS A 103 -13.72 -2.02 -16.98
N GLN A 104 -14.97 -1.56 -16.97
CA GLN A 104 -15.79 -1.53 -15.76
C GLN A 104 -16.11 -2.94 -15.27
N TYR A 105 -16.58 -3.83 -16.15
CA TYR A 105 -16.95 -5.20 -15.76
C TYR A 105 -15.74 -6.11 -15.50
N ASP A 106 -14.61 -5.86 -16.18
CA ASP A 106 -13.31 -6.47 -15.89
C ASP A 106 -12.91 -6.21 -14.43
N ARG A 107 -12.93 -4.94 -14.03
CA ARG A 107 -12.69 -4.53 -12.64
C ARG A 107 -13.68 -5.16 -11.67
N GLU A 108 -14.97 -5.18 -12.02
CA GLU A 108 -16.00 -5.75 -11.16
C GLU A 108 -15.76 -7.25 -10.94
N PHE A 109 -15.42 -7.99 -12.00
CA PHE A 109 -15.11 -9.41 -11.92
C PHE A 109 -13.90 -9.68 -11.00
N HIS A 110 -12.78 -8.99 -11.21
CA HIS A 110 -11.60 -9.12 -10.34
C HIS A 110 -11.90 -8.77 -8.87
N ARG A 111 -12.65 -7.71 -8.61
CA ARG A 111 -13.09 -7.36 -7.25
C ARG A 111 -13.99 -8.42 -6.63
N THR A 112 -14.80 -9.11 -7.43
CA THR A 112 -15.67 -10.18 -6.96
C THR A 112 -14.87 -11.44 -6.62
N LEU A 113 -13.83 -11.78 -7.40
CA LEU A 113 -12.95 -12.92 -7.09
C LEU A 113 -12.32 -12.82 -5.70
N ILE A 114 -12.05 -11.60 -5.23
CA ILE A 114 -11.45 -11.33 -3.92
C ILE A 114 -12.44 -10.90 -2.83
N SER A 115 -13.75 -10.80 -3.12
CA SER A 115 -14.71 -10.15 -2.20
C SER A 115 -14.99 -10.94 -0.92
N ALA A 116 -14.76 -12.26 -0.93
CA ALA A 116 -14.85 -13.09 0.27
C ALA A 116 -13.57 -13.09 1.13
N CYS A 117 -12.58 -12.26 0.80
CA CYS A 117 -11.35 -12.12 1.59
C CYS A 117 -11.68 -11.50 2.95
N ALA A 118 -11.26 -12.18 4.03
CA ALA A 118 -11.57 -11.71 5.38
C ALA A 118 -10.74 -10.49 5.80
N SER A 119 -9.50 -10.38 5.29
CA SER A 119 -8.62 -9.27 5.65
C SER A 119 -9.05 -7.96 5.01
N GLN A 120 -9.48 -7.01 5.84
CA GLN A 120 -9.80 -5.65 5.43
C GLN A 120 -8.57 -4.87 5.02
N GLU A 121 -7.44 -5.11 5.70
CA GLU A 121 -6.18 -4.45 5.35
C GLU A 121 -5.67 -4.89 3.98
N LEU A 122 -5.79 -6.18 3.63
CA LEU A 122 -5.40 -6.68 2.32
C LEU A 122 -6.27 -6.11 1.20
N LEU A 123 -7.59 -6.05 1.42
CA LEU A 123 -8.53 -5.43 0.49
C LEU A 123 -8.26 -3.92 0.33
N ALA A 124 -7.92 -3.22 1.42
CA ALA A 124 -7.56 -1.81 1.37
C ALA A 124 -6.25 -1.56 0.61
N ALA A 125 -5.23 -2.39 0.84
CA ALA A 125 -3.96 -2.34 0.11
C ALA A 125 -4.18 -2.60 -1.40
N HIS A 126 -4.98 -3.61 -1.74
CA HIS A 126 -5.35 -3.90 -3.13
C HIS A 126 -6.07 -2.71 -3.78
N ALA A 127 -7.08 -2.15 -3.11
CA ALA A 127 -7.83 -1.01 -3.63
C ALA A 127 -6.93 0.21 -3.87
N ALA A 128 -6.00 0.51 -2.97
CA ALA A 128 -5.06 1.62 -3.13
C ALA A 128 -4.14 1.44 -4.35
N ILE A 129 -3.63 0.23 -4.58
CA ILE A 129 -2.83 -0.09 -5.78
C ILE A 129 -3.71 0.01 -7.04
N PHE A 130 -4.93 -0.50 -6.98
CA PHE A 130 -5.84 -0.50 -8.11
C PHE A 130 -6.27 0.92 -8.52
N ASP A 131 -6.58 1.80 -7.58
CA ASP A 131 -6.94 3.20 -7.85
C ASP A 131 -5.81 3.93 -8.57
N ARG A 132 -4.55 3.66 -8.21
CA ARG A 132 -3.38 4.19 -8.93
C ARG A 132 -3.18 3.52 -10.29
N PHE A 133 -3.46 2.23 -10.41
CA PHE A 133 -3.41 1.49 -11.67
C PHE A 133 -4.49 1.95 -12.66
N GLN A 134 -5.61 2.53 -12.20
CA GLN A 134 -6.73 2.93 -13.07
C GLN A 134 -6.32 3.85 -14.22
N ARG A 135 -5.36 4.77 -14.02
CA ARG A 135 -4.86 5.64 -15.09
C ARG A 135 -4.18 4.85 -16.22
N TYR A 136 -3.49 3.77 -15.85
CA TYR A 136 -2.89 2.83 -16.79
C TYR A 136 -3.94 1.95 -17.45
N GLN A 137 -4.96 1.51 -16.69
CA GLN A 137 -6.07 0.73 -17.24
C GLN A 137 -6.81 1.50 -18.36
N ILE A 138 -7.04 2.81 -18.18
CA ILE A 138 -7.73 3.64 -19.17
C ILE A 138 -6.92 3.76 -20.47
N VAL A 139 -5.60 3.87 -20.35
CA VAL A 139 -4.73 4.29 -21.44
C VAL A 139 -4.04 3.12 -22.15
N ALA A 140 -3.56 2.13 -21.40
CA ALA A 140 -2.69 1.07 -21.89
C ALA A 140 -3.33 -0.32 -21.87
N VAL A 141 -4.36 -0.55 -21.06
CA VAL A 141 -5.04 -1.85 -21.01
C VAL A 141 -6.17 -1.89 -22.03
N ILE A 142 -6.03 -2.77 -23.02
CA ILE A 142 -7.03 -3.03 -24.05
C ILE A 142 -7.34 -4.52 -24.10
N PHE A 143 -8.56 -4.85 -24.54
CA PHE A 143 -8.99 -6.23 -24.67
C PHE A 143 -8.11 -7.01 -25.67
N ARG A 144 -7.50 -8.10 -25.20
CA ARG A 144 -6.54 -8.92 -25.96
C ARG A 144 -7.20 -9.99 -26.84
N GLY A 145 -8.52 -9.94 -27.02
CA GLY A 145 -9.25 -10.92 -27.83
C GLY A 145 -9.50 -12.23 -27.09
N GLU A 146 -9.53 -13.34 -27.84
CA GLU A 146 -9.94 -14.67 -27.35
C GLU A 146 -9.12 -15.15 -26.14
N ALA A 147 -7.83 -14.80 -26.08
CA ALA A 147 -6.97 -15.17 -24.96
C ALA A 147 -7.48 -14.60 -23.62
N ALA A 148 -7.82 -13.31 -23.58
CA ALA A 148 -8.33 -12.68 -22.36
C ALA A 148 -9.69 -13.27 -21.96
N ALA A 149 -10.58 -13.52 -22.91
CA ALA A 149 -11.88 -14.14 -22.64
C ALA A 149 -11.73 -15.57 -22.08
N ALA A 150 -10.79 -16.36 -22.62
CA ALA A 150 -10.49 -17.71 -22.14
C ALA A 150 -9.87 -17.70 -20.73
N GLU A 151 -9.00 -16.74 -20.44
CA GLU A 151 -8.42 -16.55 -19.10
C GLU A 151 -9.50 -16.18 -18.07
N HIS A 152 -10.44 -15.27 -18.39
CA HIS A 152 -11.53 -14.92 -17.47
C HIS A 152 -12.47 -16.10 -17.19
N GLU A 153 -12.79 -16.90 -18.22
CA GLU A 153 -13.58 -18.13 -18.04
C GLU A 153 -12.83 -19.15 -17.17
N ALA A 154 -11.51 -19.30 -17.36
CA ALA A 154 -10.68 -20.16 -16.54
C ALA A 154 -10.62 -19.69 -15.08
N LEU A 155 -10.50 -18.38 -14.83
CA LEU A 155 -10.57 -17.79 -13.48
C LEU A 155 -11.91 -18.07 -12.81
N ARG A 156 -13.03 -17.88 -13.54
CA ARG A 156 -14.36 -18.20 -13.05
C ARG A 156 -14.46 -19.68 -12.67
N GLN A 157 -14.00 -20.58 -13.54
CA GLN A 157 -14.08 -22.02 -13.27
C GLN A 157 -13.21 -22.42 -12.08
N ALA A 158 -11.99 -21.90 -11.99
CA ALA A 158 -11.10 -22.15 -10.85
C ALA A 158 -11.69 -21.64 -9.53
N ALA A 159 -12.40 -20.49 -9.56
CA ALA A 159 -13.11 -19.95 -8.41
C ALA A 159 -14.25 -20.86 -7.94
N LEU A 160 -15.07 -21.38 -8.86
CA LEU A 160 -16.15 -22.31 -8.50
C LEU A 160 -15.62 -23.66 -8.00
N ASP A 161 -14.55 -24.16 -8.61
CA ASP A 161 -13.94 -25.44 -8.26
C ASP A 161 -12.96 -25.35 -7.06
N ARG A 162 -12.75 -24.13 -6.52
CA ARG A 162 -11.81 -23.85 -5.41
C ARG A 162 -10.36 -24.27 -5.71
N ARG A 163 -9.94 -24.22 -6.97
CA ARG A 163 -8.57 -24.55 -7.41
C ARG A 163 -7.71 -23.30 -7.41
N ILE A 164 -7.14 -22.98 -6.26
CA ILE A 164 -6.39 -21.74 -6.09
C ILE A 164 -5.12 -21.73 -6.94
N GLU A 165 -4.41 -22.85 -7.05
CA GLU A 165 -3.17 -22.94 -7.83
C GLU A 165 -3.42 -22.69 -9.33
N ASP A 166 -4.53 -23.22 -9.87
CA ASP A 166 -4.97 -22.95 -11.24
C ASP A 166 -5.27 -21.47 -11.43
N ALA A 167 -5.99 -20.86 -10.48
CA ALA A 167 -6.37 -19.46 -10.54
C ALA A 167 -5.15 -18.51 -10.46
N GLU A 168 -4.17 -18.80 -9.60
CA GLU A 168 -2.91 -18.08 -9.50
C GLU A 168 -2.13 -18.14 -10.82
N SER A 169 -2.04 -19.33 -11.41
CA SER A 169 -1.39 -19.53 -12.70
C SER A 169 -2.07 -18.76 -13.84
N VAL A 170 -3.42 -18.74 -13.87
CA VAL A 170 -4.18 -17.98 -14.86
C VAL A 170 -4.02 -16.47 -14.64
N LEU A 171 -4.10 -16.01 -13.39
CA LEU A 171 -3.95 -14.58 -13.06
C LEU A 171 -2.57 -14.05 -13.45
N HIS A 172 -1.50 -14.81 -13.16
CA HIS A 172 -0.15 -14.48 -13.58
C HIS A 172 -0.08 -14.29 -15.11
N ARG A 173 -0.52 -15.29 -15.88
CA ARG A 173 -0.56 -15.18 -17.36
C ARG A 173 -1.41 -14.01 -17.84
N HIS A 174 -2.55 -13.76 -17.18
CA HIS A 174 -3.46 -12.69 -17.54
C HIS A 174 -2.81 -11.29 -17.38
N ILE A 175 -2.19 -11.05 -16.22
CA ILE A 175 -1.51 -9.78 -15.90
C ILE A 175 -0.27 -9.61 -16.76
N GLN A 176 0.60 -10.62 -16.87
CA GLN A 176 1.80 -10.54 -17.69
C GLN A 176 1.46 -10.35 -19.18
N GLY A 177 0.49 -11.09 -19.70
CA GLY A 177 0.03 -10.93 -21.08
C GLY A 177 -0.56 -9.53 -21.34
N CYS A 178 -1.17 -8.90 -20.34
CA CYS A 178 -1.59 -7.50 -20.44
C CYS A 178 -0.39 -6.55 -20.56
N ILE A 179 0.63 -6.72 -19.71
CA ILE A 179 1.85 -5.89 -19.74
C ILE A 179 2.54 -6.01 -21.10
N GLU A 180 2.82 -7.25 -21.52
CA GLU A 180 3.51 -7.55 -22.77
C GLU A 180 2.76 -6.96 -23.97
N HIS A 181 1.45 -7.12 -24.01
CA HIS A 181 0.62 -6.57 -25.08
C HIS A 181 0.66 -5.03 -25.10
N SER A 182 0.52 -4.39 -23.93
CA SER A 182 0.59 -2.94 -23.81
C SER A 182 1.94 -2.38 -24.26
N MET A 183 3.04 -3.05 -23.91
CA MET A 183 4.39 -2.68 -24.31
C MET A 183 4.62 -2.90 -25.82
N ALA A 184 4.24 -4.06 -26.36
CA ALA A 184 4.42 -4.39 -27.77
C ALA A 184 3.67 -3.44 -28.72
N GLN A 185 2.53 -2.91 -28.26
CA GLN A 185 1.72 -1.95 -29.02
C GLN A 185 2.11 -0.49 -28.77
N GLY A 186 3.11 -0.22 -27.90
CA GLY A 186 3.54 1.13 -27.56
C GLY A 186 2.41 2.00 -26.99
N LEU A 187 1.42 1.40 -26.31
CA LEU A 187 0.19 2.12 -25.92
C LEU A 187 0.43 3.22 -24.90
N LEU A 188 1.43 3.02 -24.02
CA LEU A 188 1.85 4.05 -23.09
C LEU A 188 2.48 5.22 -23.84
N ASP A 189 3.41 4.94 -24.76
CA ASP A 189 4.09 5.96 -25.56
C ASP A 189 3.13 6.72 -26.48
N ALA A 190 2.17 6.03 -27.10
CA ALA A 190 1.16 6.62 -27.97
C ALA A 190 0.19 7.56 -27.23
N ALA A 191 0.03 7.37 -25.92
CA ALA A 191 -0.82 8.19 -25.08
C ALA A 191 -0.07 9.34 -24.39
N LEU A 192 1.27 9.38 -24.51
CA LEU A 192 2.08 10.52 -24.09
C LEU A 192 2.07 11.56 -25.24
N PRO A 193 1.53 12.77 -25.03
CA PRO A 193 1.77 13.85 -25.99
C PRO A 193 3.26 14.22 -25.99
N ASP A 194 3.85 14.30 -27.18
CA ASP A 194 5.22 14.72 -27.54
C ASP A 194 6.16 15.01 -26.33
N SER A 195 6.87 13.99 -25.88
CA SER A 195 7.78 13.98 -24.73
C SER A 195 9.12 14.67 -25.01
N SER A 196 9.07 15.90 -25.52
CA SER A 196 10.23 16.80 -25.56
C SER A 196 10.57 17.41 -24.18
N VAL A 197 9.89 16.98 -23.11
CA VAL A 197 10.15 17.43 -21.73
C VAL A 197 11.06 16.42 -21.04
N PRO A 198 12.28 16.82 -20.62
CA PRO A 198 13.15 15.95 -19.84
C PRO A 198 12.42 15.49 -18.58
N GLY A 199 12.42 14.18 -18.33
CA GLY A 199 11.83 13.60 -17.12
C GLY A 199 12.27 14.36 -15.89
N ALA A 200 11.30 14.93 -15.16
CA ALA A 200 11.58 15.62 -13.92
C ALA A 200 12.26 14.63 -12.97
N ARG A 201 13.52 14.91 -12.61
CA ARG A 201 14.20 14.16 -11.54
C ARG A 201 13.32 14.24 -10.29
N PRO A 202 13.14 13.17 -9.52
CA PRO A 202 12.48 13.26 -8.23
C PRO A 202 13.19 14.34 -7.40
N ARG A 203 12.48 15.43 -7.10
CA ARG A 203 13.01 16.49 -6.25
C ARG A 203 13.20 15.94 -4.85
N GLU A 204 14.31 16.33 -4.22
CA GLU A 204 14.57 16.03 -2.81
C GLU A 204 13.36 16.37 -1.93
N PRO A 205 13.09 15.58 -0.87
CA PRO A 205 12.01 15.85 0.05
C PRO A 205 12.11 17.29 0.56
N ARG A 206 11.02 18.06 0.43
CA ARG A 206 10.96 19.44 0.91
C ARG A 206 11.27 19.49 2.40
N ARG A 207 12.09 20.47 2.81
CA ARG A 207 12.31 20.80 4.22
C ARG A 207 10.97 21.19 4.85
N ASP A 208 10.75 20.84 6.12
CA ASP A 208 9.48 21.07 6.82
C ASP A 208 8.97 22.53 6.79
N ALA A 209 9.87 23.49 6.58
CA ALA A 209 9.56 24.92 6.43
C ALA A 209 8.68 25.24 5.21
N ASP A 210 8.72 24.44 4.14
CA ASP A 210 7.99 24.69 2.88
C ASP A 210 6.60 24.03 2.84
N LEU A 211 6.22 23.33 3.91
CA LEU A 211 4.93 22.65 4.00
C LEU A 211 3.80 23.64 4.25
N SER A 212 2.59 23.32 3.80
CA SER A 212 1.41 24.10 4.18
C SER A 212 1.11 23.91 5.68
N VAL A 213 0.38 24.86 6.28
CA VAL A 213 -0.09 24.73 7.67
C VAL A 213 -0.92 23.45 7.86
N GLY A 214 -1.76 23.11 6.88
CA GLY A 214 -2.55 21.88 6.90
C GLY A 214 -1.71 20.61 6.82
N GLU A 215 -0.66 20.59 6.00
CA GLU A 215 0.24 19.43 5.86
C GLU A 215 1.09 19.22 7.13
N ARG A 216 1.61 20.30 7.73
CA ARG A 216 2.28 20.21 9.05
C ARG A 216 1.33 19.70 10.13
N GLY A 217 0.11 20.25 10.19
CA GLY A 217 -0.91 19.81 11.14
C GLY A 217 -1.27 18.34 10.95
N TRP A 218 -1.43 17.88 9.71
CA TRP A 218 -1.66 16.47 9.39
C TRP A 218 -0.51 15.59 9.90
N ARG A 219 0.75 15.92 9.58
CA ARG A 219 1.92 15.14 10.04
C ARG A 219 2.00 15.07 11.57
N GLN A 220 1.71 16.17 12.27
CA GLN A 220 1.72 16.21 13.73
C GLN A 220 0.63 15.32 14.33
N VAL A 221 -0.63 15.48 13.90
CA VAL A 221 -1.74 14.67 14.41
C VAL A 221 -1.52 13.18 14.08
N ARG A 222 -1.08 12.88 12.85
CA ARG A 222 -0.74 11.52 12.42
C ARG A 222 0.35 10.92 13.30
N GLY A 223 1.46 11.65 13.49
CA GLY A 223 2.58 11.22 14.33
C GLY A 223 2.16 10.98 15.77
N ASP A 224 1.30 11.82 16.34
CA ASP A 224 0.80 11.63 17.70
C ASP A 224 -0.12 10.41 17.84
N ILE A 225 -0.90 10.06 16.82
CA ILE A 225 -1.66 8.80 16.79
C ILE A 225 -0.72 7.59 16.69
N LEU A 226 0.26 7.63 15.78
CA LEU A 226 1.20 6.53 15.56
C LEU A 226 2.09 6.28 16.79
N MET A 227 2.52 7.35 17.46
CA MET A 227 3.34 7.27 18.68
C MET A 227 2.53 6.98 19.94
N GLY A 228 1.20 6.82 19.83
CA GLY A 228 0.32 6.54 20.97
C GLY A 228 0.12 7.72 21.93
N ARG A 229 0.47 8.95 21.54
CA ARG A 229 0.19 10.18 22.31
C ARG A 229 -1.30 10.52 22.25
N LEU A 230 -1.94 10.21 21.12
CA LEU A 230 -3.39 10.13 20.98
C LEU A 230 -3.79 8.65 21.02
N LEU A 231 -4.48 8.25 22.09
CA LEU A 231 -4.77 6.85 22.42
C LEU A 231 -5.92 6.29 21.56
N PRO A 232 -5.98 4.97 21.32
CA PRO A 232 -7.14 4.34 20.69
C PRO A 232 -8.45 4.71 21.39
N ARG A 233 -9.54 4.89 20.60
CA ARG A 233 -10.86 5.36 21.08
C ARG A 233 -10.88 6.74 21.73
N GLN A 234 -9.77 7.48 21.71
CA GLN A 234 -9.76 8.85 22.21
C GLN A 234 -10.61 9.75 21.30
N LYS A 235 -11.60 10.42 21.89
CA LYS A 235 -12.40 11.42 21.18
C LYS A 235 -11.57 12.64 20.81
N LEU A 236 -11.57 12.98 19.53
CA LEU A 236 -10.81 14.06 18.92
C LEU A 236 -11.66 15.33 18.87
N ARG A 237 -11.71 16.06 19.99
CA ARG A 237 -12.48 17.30 20.12
C ARG A 237 -11.79 18.45 19.37
N LEU A 238 -12.47 19.00 18.36
CA LEU A 238 -11.91 20.01 17.45
C LEU A 238 -11.39 21.26 18.19
N ASP A 239 -12.09 21.75 19.21
CA ASP A 239 -11.64 22.92 19.97
C ASP A 239 -10.34 22.67 20.75
N SER A 240 -10.20 21.47 21.33
CA SER A 240 -8.98 21.06 22.05
C SER A 240 -7.79 20.88 21.10
N LEU A 241 -8.04 20.25 19.95
CA LEU A 241 -7.01 20.05 18.92
C LEU A 241 -6.58 21.39 18.30
N ARG A 242 -7.51 22.34 18.11
CA ARG A 242 -7.20 23.69 17.61
C ARG A 242 -6.17 24.38 18.51
N ALA A 243 -6.36 24.32 19.82
CA ALA A 243 -5.44 24.91 20.78
C ALA A 243 -4.07 24.21 20.76
N SER A 244 -4.06 22.88 20.62
CA SER A 244 -2.84 22.07 20.70
C SER A 244 -1.98 22.16 19.43
N TYR A 245 -2.60 22.17 18.25
CA TYR A 245 -1.91 22.12 16.96
C TYR A 245 -1.87 23.48 16.24
N GLY A 246 -2.53 24.52 16.76
CA GLY A 246 -2.49 25.87 16.21
C GLY A 246 -3.13 26.01 14.82
N VAL A 247 -4.02 25.09 14.44
CA VAL A 247 -4.71 25.07 13.14
C VAL A 247 -6.20 25.38 13.27
N SER A 248 -6.83 25.90 12.22
CA SER A 248 -8.26 26.23 12.23
C SER A 248 -9.15 24.98 12.33
N ILE A 249 -10.40 25.13 12.77
CA ILE A 249 -11.37 24.02 12.87
C ILE A 249 -11.66 23.41 11.49
N SER A 250 -11.74 24.23 10.44
CA SER A 250 -11.96 23.74 9.08
C SER A 250 -10.81 22.83 8.63
N THR A 251 -9.57 23.28 8.86
CA THR A 251 -8.37 22.50 8.53
C THR A 251 -8.25 21.24 9.38
N LEU A 252 -8.65 21.26 10.65
CA LEU A 252 -8.73 20.04 11.46
C LEU A 252 -9.73 19.03 10.91
N ARG A 253 -10.92 19.48 10.47
CA ARG A 253 -11.89 18.57 9.85
C ARG A 253 -11.32 17.93 8.59
N GLU A 254 -10.60 18.69 7.77
CA GLU A 254 -9.91 18.19 6.58
C GLU A 254 -8.84 17.14 6.94
N ILE A 255 -7.98 17.46 7.91
CA ILE A 255 -6.94 16.54 8.43
C ILE A 255 -7.57 15.24 8.95
N LEU A 256 -8.61 15.35 9.79
CA LEU A 256 -9.24 14.19 10.40
C LEU A 256 -9.99 13.33 9.38
N ASN A 257 -10.65 13.94 8.39
CA ASN A 257 -11.26 13.19 7.27
C ASN A 257 -10.21 12.46 6.43
N ARG A 258 -9.03 13.06 6.23
CA ARG A 258 -7.91 12.38 5.56
C ARG A 258 -7.44 11.18 6.37
N LEU A 259 -7.26 11.35 7.69
CA LEU A 259 -6.87 10.26 8.59
C LEU A 259 -7.94 9.15 8.69
N THR A 260 -9.21 9.46 8.42
CA THR A 260 -10.26 8.44 8.26
C THR A 260 -10.00 7.55 7.04
N SER A 261 -9.54 8.13 5.93
CA SER A 261 -9.19 7.37 4.72
C SER A 261 -7.95 6.48 4.93
N GLU A 262 -7.04 6.90 5.83
CA GLU A 262 -5.89 6.10 6.26
C GLU A 262 -6.24 5.03 7.33
N GLY A 263 -7.47 5.02 7.83
CA GLY A 263 -7.92 4.10 8.89
C GLY A 263 -7.37 4.42 10.29
N LEU A 264 -6.78 5.60 10.49
CA LEU A 264 -6.22 6.05 11.78
C LEU A 264 -7.27 6.74 12.66
N VAL A 265 -8.34 7.24 12.03
CA VAL A 265 -9.45 7.95 12.68
C VAL A 265 -10.78 7.35 12.21
N ILE A 266 -11.79 7.36 13.06
CA ILE A 266 -13.18 7.03 12.70
C ILE A 266 -14.01 8.32 12.80
N ALA A 267 -14.84 8.56 11.79
CA ALA A 267 -15.82 9.64 11.80
C ALA A 267 -17.17 9.12 12.32
N GLU A 268 -17.65 9.63 13.46
CA GLU A 268 -18.96 9.28 14.02
C GLU A 268 -20.08 10.15 13.41
N GLY A 269 -20.28 10.09 12.09
CA GLY A 269 -21.29 10.91 11.40
C GLY A 269 -21.16 12.41 11.70
N GLN A 270 -22.21 13.04 12.23
CA GLN A 270 -22.19 14.47 12.64
C GLN A 270 -21.64 14.69 14.07
N ARG A 271 -21.26 13.64 14.80
CA ARG A 271 -20.93 13.69 16.24
C ARG A 271 -19.47 13.96 16.55
N GLY A 272 -18.57 13.82 15.57
CA GLY A 272 -17.15 14.13 15.73
C GLY A 272 -16.24 13.03 15.18
N PHE A 273 -15.02 13.00 15.70
CA PHE A 273 -13.97 12.06 15.31
C PHE A 273 -13.41 11.35 16.54
N GLU A 274 -12.95 10.13 16.37
CA GLU A 274 -12.20 9.39 17.37
C GLU A 274 -11.00 8.68 16.74
N VAL A 275 -9.94 8.46 17.52
CA VAL A 275 -8.83 7.61 17.07
C VAL A 275 -9.34 6.18 16.91
N ALA A 276 -9.05 5.55 15.78
CA ALA A 276 -9.50 4.18 15.50
C ALA A 276 -9.11 3.21 16.63
N PRO A 277 -9.89 2.17 16.96
CA PRO A 277 -9.48 1.18 17.95
C PRO A 277 -8.28 0.37 17.44
N VAL A 278 -7.66 -0.39 18.34
CA VAL A 278 -6.68 -1.44 18.02
C VAL A 278 -7.31 -2.79 18.30
N SER A 279 -6.95 -3.83 17.55
CA SER A 279 -7.44 -5.19 17.79
C SER A 279 -6.40 -6.25 17.42
N ALA A 280 -6.49 -7.39 18.08
CA ALA A 280 -5.66 -8.57 17.77
C ALA A 280 -5.80 -9.00 16.31
N ALA A 281 -7.05 -9.02 15.80
CA ALA A 281 -7.34 -9.39 14.41
C ALA A 281 -6.64 -8.45 13.42
N ASN A 282 -6.74 -7.13 13.62
CA ASN A 282 -6.11 -6.16 12.74
C ASN A 282 -4.57 -6.20 12.85
N LEU A 283 -4.00 -6.44 14.03
CA LEU A 283 -2.56 -6.68 14.17
C LEU A 283 -2.10 -7.89 13.36
N HIS A 284 -2.85 -9.00 13.38
CA HIS A 284 -2.57 -10.17 12.56
C HIS A 284 -2.61 -9.86 11.07
N GLU A 285 -3.61 -9.12 10.61
CA GLU A 285 -3.72 -8.71 9.20
C GLU A 285 -2.54 -7.86 8.74
N ILE A 286 -2.17 -6.85 9.54
CA ILE A 286 -1.03 -5.98 9.25
C ILE A 286 0.28 -6.78 9.22
N ALA A 287 0.49 -7.69 10.18
CA ALA A 287 1.68 -8.54 10.22
C ALA A 287 1.76 -9.48 9.00
N GLN A 288 0.62 -10.03 8.55
CA GLN A 288 0.57 -10.87 7.35
C GLN A 288 0.86 -10.07 6.07
N LEU A 289 0.38 -8.82 5.98
CA LEU A 289 0.72 -7.94 4.87
C LEU A 289 2.19 -7.55 4.87
N ARG A 290 2.77 -7.24 6.04
CA ARG A 290 4.22 -7.04 6.16
C ARG A 290 4.99 -8.25 5.64
N LEU A 291 4.64 -9.45 6.09
CA LEU A 291 5.29 -10.68 5.63
C LEU A 291 5.14 -10.89 4.12
N LEU A 292 3.98 -10.58 3.54
CA LEU A 292 3.75 -10.68 2.10
C LEU A 292 4.66 -9.74 1.31
N LEU A 293 4.70 -8.45 1.71
CA LEU A 293 5.45 -7.42 1.00
C LEU A 293 6.96 -7.54 1.21
N GLU A 294 7.40 -7.69 2.47
CA GLU A 294 8.82 -7.88 2.80
C GLU A 294 9.33 -9.20 2.24
N GLY A 295 8.52 -10.27 2.25
CA GLY A 295 8.90 -11.56 1.67
C GLY A 295 9.25 -11.45 0.19
N GLN A 296 8.41 -10.77 -0.61
CA GLN A 296 8.70 -10.51 -2.02
C GLN A 296 9.93 -9.61 -2.17
N ALA A 297 9.99 -8.52 -1.40
CA ALA A 297 11.05 -7.54 -1.54
C ALA A 297 12.43 -8.05 -1.09
N LEU A 298 12.49 -9.01 -0.17
CA LEU A 298 13.73 -9.69 0.21
C LEU A 298 14.33 -10.48 -0.96
N GLU A 299 13.49 -11.19 -1.72
CA GLU A 299 13.92 -11.95 -2.90
C GLU A 299 14.56 -11.02 -3.94
N ASP A 300 13.86 -9.93 -4.26
CA ASP A 300 14.32 -8.94 -5.25
C ASP A 300 15.55 -8.16 -4.75
N SER A 301 15.53 -7.71 -3.49
CA SER A 301 16.60 -6.92 -2.88
C SER A 301 17.89 -7.71 -2.74
N PHE A 302 17.83 -8.98 -2.35
CA PHE A 302 19.03 -9.79 -2.21
C PHE A 302 19.63 -10.13 -3.57
N ALA A 303 18.79 -10.36 -4.59
CA ALA A 303 19.24 -10.60 -5.96
C ALA A 303 19.89 -9.37 -6.59
N ALA A 304 19.35 -8.17 -6.34
CA ALA A 304 19.81 -6.93 -6.98
C ALA A 304 20.82 -6.10 -6.15
N GLY A 305 20.92 -6.33 -4.84
CA GLY A 305 21.69 -5.50 -3.91
C GLY A 305 23.18 -5.52 -4.22
N ASP A 306 23.79 -4.35 -4.35
CA ASP A 306 25.22 -4.18 -4.57
C ASP A 306 25.99 -4.01 -3.23
N VAL A 307 27.26 -3.63 -3.32
CA VAL A 307 28.12 -3.38 -2.14
C VAL A 307 27.64 -2.15 -1.34
N GLU A 308 27.03 -1.17 -1.99
CA GLU A 308 26.53 0.04 -1.33
C GLU A 308 25.27 -0.28 -0.50
N TRP A 309 24.36 -1.08 -1.06
CA TRP A 309 23.23 -1.66 -0.32
C TRP A 309 23.72 -2.45 0.90
N GLU A 310 24.72 -3.31 0.72
CA GLU A 310 25.26 -4.14 1.81
C GLU A 310 25.88 -3.28 2.92
N ALA A 311 26.62 -2.22 2.55
CA ALA A 311 27.17 -1.27 3.51
C ALA A 311 26.08 -0.53 4.31
N GLN A 312 24.99 -0.12 3.65
CA GLN A 312 23.85 0.51 4.31
C GLN A 312 23.14 -0.45 5.27
N LEU A 313 22.97 -1.71 4.86
CA LEU A 313 22.40 -2.76 5.69
C LEU A 313 23.25 -3.01 6.95
N VAL A 314 24.57 -3.18 6.80
CA VAL A 314 25.50 -3.37 7.92
C VAL A 314 25.44 -2.18 8.88
N ALA A 315 25.40 -0.95 8.36
CA ALA A 315 25.28 0.25 9.18
C ALA A 315 23.94 0.31 9.93
N ALA A 316 22.83 -0.03 9.29
CA ALA A 316 21.51 -0.08 9.91
C ALA A 316 21.45 -1.16 11.02
N TYR A 317 21.98 -2.35 10.76
CA TYR A 317 22.08 -3.43 11.72
C TYR A 317 22.93 -3.05 12.94
N HIS A 318 24.10 -2.44 12.73
CA HIS A 318 24.97 -1.99 13.82
C HIS A 318 24.27 -0.99 14.76
N ARG A 319 23.50 -0.04 14.19
CA ARG A 319 22.70 0.93 14.97
C ARG A 319 21.63 0.23 15.80
N LEU A 320 20.94 -0.75 15.22
CA LEU A 320 19.92 -1.55 15.90
C LEU A 320 20.52 -2.32 17.08
N VAL A 321 21.60 -3.09 16.85
CA VAL A 321 22.30 -3.86 17.91
C VAL A 321 22.72 -2.96 19.07
N SER A 322 23.28 -1.78 18.79
CA SER A 322 23.70 -0.82 19.82
C SER A 322 22.55 -0.40 20.75
N LEU A 323 21.31 -0.32 20.24
CA LEU A 323 20.14 -0.02 21.07
C LEU A 323 19.54 -1.26 21.71
N GLU A 324 19.60 -2.42 21.07
CA GLU A 324 19.19 -3.68 21.70
C GLU A 324 20.01 -4.00 22.95
N GLU A 325 21.31 -3.70 22.95
CA GLU A 325 22.18 -3.83 24.13
C GLU A 325 21.72 -2.90 25.27
N ARG A 326 21.34 -1.65 24.95
CA ARG A 326 20.77 -0.71 25.93
C ARG A 326 19.40 -1.16 26.44
N MET A 327 18.54 -1.67 25.56
CA MET A 327 17.23 -2.20 25.92
C MET A 327 17.36 -3.45 26.81
N ALA A 328 18.35 -4.31 26.56
CA ALA A 328 18.69 -5.44 27.41
C ALA A 328 19.18 -5.01 28.81
N ALA A 329 19.84 -3.85 28.90
CA ALA A 329 20.17 -3.19 30.18
C ALA A 329 18.99 -2.43 30.82
N ASN A 330 17.76 -2.63 30.31
CA ASN A 330 16.50 -2.04 30.79
C ASN A 330 16.45 -0.50 30.72
N ASP A 331 17.22 0.11 29.82
CA ASP A 331 17.14 1.55 29.50
C ASP A 331 15.89 1.86 28.66
N ARG A 332 14.80 2.23 29.33
CA ARG A 332 13.54 2.56 28.66
C ARG A 332 13.56 3.88 27.89
N SER A 333 14.55 4.75 28.13
CA SER A 333 14.67 6.02 27.40
C SER A 333 15.00 5.81 25.92
N ALA A 334 15.55 4.66 25.56
CA ALA A 334 15.92 4.30 24.19
C ALA A 334 14.78 3.66 23.39
N ALA A 335 13.61 3.40 23.99
CA ALA A 335 12.56 2.57 23.37
C ALA A 335 12.01 3.12 22.05
N GLU A 336 11.77 4.43 21.95
CA GLU A 336 11.32 5.05 20.70
C GLU A 336 12.40 5.01 19.62
N LEU A 337 13.65 5.29 20.00
CA LEU A 337 14.77 5.26 19.07
C LEU A 337 15.10 3.83 18.60
N TRP A 338 14.94 2.84 19.48
CA TRP A 338 15.08 1.42 19.15
C TRP A 338 14.09 1.02 18.05
N LYS A 339 12.81 1.41 18.16
CA LYS A 339 11.79 1.15 17.12
C LYS A 339 12.12 1.83 15.79
N GLN A 340 12.72 3.02 15.83
CA GLN A 340 13.17 3.69 14.61
C GLN A 340 14.32 2.93 13.93
N TYR A 341 15.24 2.34 14.69
CA TYR A 341 16.33 1.54 14.13
C TYR A 341 15.89 0.12 13.71
N ASP A 342 14.91 -0.46 14.41
CA ASP A 342 14.19 -1.66 13.99
C ASP A 342 13.59 -1.45 12.59
N TRP A 343 12.84 -0.36 12.42
CA TRP A 343 12.32 0.06 11.12
C TRP A 343 13.42 0.23 10.06
N GLN A 344 14.47 1.00 10.36
CA GLN A 344 15.54 1.28 9.39
C GLN A 344 16.26 0.00 8.96
N PHE A 345 16.43 -0.97 9.85
CA PHE A 345 17.00 -2.26 9.53
C PHE A 345 16.10 -3.06 8.57
N HIS A 346 14.81 -3.19 8.87
CA HIS A 346 13.85 -3.84 7.97
C HIS A 346 13.77 -3.13 6.61
N GLN A 347 13.79 -1.81 6.59
CA GLN A 347 13.80 -1.03 5.35
C GLN A 347 15.09 -1.24 4.55
N ALA A 348 16.24 -1.32 5.20
CA ALA A 348 17.52 -1.57 4.54
C ALA A 348 17.59 -2.98 3.92
N LEU A 349 17.01 -4.00 4.57
CA LEU A 349 16.95 -5.37 4.02
C LEU A 349 16.30 -5.39 2.63
N ILE A 350 15.26 -4.58 2.43
CA ILE A 350 14.44 -4.59 1.21
C ILE A 350 14.71 -3.42 0.25
N SER A 351 15.64 -2.51 0.58
CA SER A 351 15.79 -1.24 -0.15
C SER A 351 16.30 -1.40 -1.58
N ALA A 352 16.92 -2.54 -1.92
CA ALA A 352 17.38 -2.85 -3.27
C ALA A 352 16.33 -3.61 -4.11
N CYS A 353 15.09 -3.79 -3.65
CA CYS A 353 14.05 -4.54 -4.39
C CYS A 353 13.64 -3.93 -5.74
N GLY A 354 14.09 -2.70 -6.04
CA GLY A 354 13.84 -2.07 -7.34
C GLY A 354 12.42 -1.57 -7.57
N SER A 355 11.48 -1.75 -6.62
CA SER A 355 10.11 -1.27 -6.72
C SER A 355 9.84 -0.11 -5.77
N GLN A 356 9.68 1.10 -6.31
CA GLN A 356 9.29 2.27 -5.51
C GLN A 356 7.87 2.13 -4.97
N MET A 357 6.98 1.52 -5.76
CA MET A 357 5.60 1.30 -5.35
C MET A 357 5.50 0.32 -4.17
N LEU A 358 6.30 -0.75 -4.17
CA LEU A 358 6.33 -1.70 -3.05
C LEU A 358 6.82 -1.00 -1.79
N MET A 359 7.93 -0.25 -1.88
CA MET A 359 8.48 0.50 -0.74
C MET A 359 7.47 1.51 -0.16
N GLN A 360 6.68 2.18 -1.01
CA GLN A 360 5.63 3.10 -0.58
C GLN A 360 4.50 2.36 0.16
N LEU A 361 4.01 1.25 -0.39
CA LEU A 361 2.97 0.46 0.23
C LEU A 361 3.45 -0.15 1.56
N HIS A 362 4.66 -0.70 1.59
CA HIS A 362 5.30 -1.23 2.79
C HIS A 362 5.42 -0.19 3.89
N GLY A 363 5.88 1.03 3.57
CA GLY A 363 5.94 2.14 4.53
C GLY A 363 4.56 2.50 5.12
N ALA A 364 3.52 2.52 4.31
CA ALA A 364 2.15 2.78 4.78
C ALA A 364 1.63 1.67 5.72
N ILE A 365 1.90 0.40 5.40
CA ILE A 365 1.56 -0.74 6.26
C ILE A 365 2.40 -0.74 7.54
N PHE A 366 3.69 -0.39 7.44
CA PHE A 366 4.57 -0.30 8.59
C PHE A 366 4.13 0.78 9.58
N ASP A 367 3.70 1.95 9.11
CA ASP A 367 3.17 2.98 9.99
C ASP A 367 1.99 2.45 10.84
N LYS A 368 1.09 1.68 10.22
CA LYS A 368 0.01 1.00 10.97
C LYS A 368 0.58 0.00 11.99
N TYR A 369 1.61 -0.77 11.63
CA TYR A 369 2.28 -1.69 12.55
C TYR A 369 2.99 -0.98 13.71
N LEU A 370 3.69 0.13 13.45
CA LEU A 370 4.38 0.94 14.45
C LEU A 370 3.43 1.44 15.52
N ARG A 371 2.19 1.78 15.15
CA ARG A 371 1.13 2.13 16.10
C ARG A 371 0.87 1.00 17.11
N TYR A 372 0.79 -0.25 16.65
CA TYR A 372 0.72 -1.41 17.53
C TYR A 372 2.00 -1.60 18.33
N GLN A 373 3.17 -1.29 17.75
CA GLN A 373 4.41 -1.35 18.51
C GLN A 373 4.39 -0.36 19.68
N MET A 374 3.96 0.87 19.44
CA MET A 374 3.91 1.94 20.44
C MET A 374 2.93 1.65 21.58
N ILE A 375 1.81 1.00 21.29
CA ILE A 375 0.77 0.72 22.29
C ILE A 375 1.00 -0.62 23.00
N ALA A 376 1.47 -1.64 22.29
CA ALA A 376 1.39 -3.03 22.74
C ALA A 376 2.67 -3.87 22.59
N LEU A 377 3.49 -3.64 21.55
CA LEU A 377 4.74 -4.41 21.42
C LEU A 377 5.85 -3.80 22.27
N SER A 378 6.15 -4.50 23.36
CA SER A 378 7.34 -4.25 24.17
C SER A 378 8.55 -5.02 23.62
N TYR A 379 9.75 -4.61 24.02
CA TYR A 379 10.98 -5.30 23.66
C TYR A 379 10.92 -6.78 24.06
N ARG A 380 11.05 -7.67 23.07
CA ARG A 380 10.93 -9.13 23.23
C ARG A 380 12.21 -9.79 23.75
N GLY A 381 13.22 -8.99 24.09
CA GLY A 381 14.48 -9.48 24.63
C GLY A 381 15.40 -10.06 23.58
N ARG A 382 16.29 -10.95 24.05
CA ARG A 382 17.37 -11.55 23.25
C ARG A 382 16.87 -12.30 22.01
N ILE A 383 15.67 -12.88 22.05
CA ILE A 383 15.08 -13.61 20.92
C ILE A 383 14.95 -12.71 19.68
N ALA A 384 14.45 -11.47 19.84
CA ALA A 384 14.34 -10.54 18.72
C ALA A 384 15.72 -10.14 18.17
N ALA A 385 16.69 -9.89 19.05
CA ALA A 385 18.05 -9.54 18.66
C ALA A 385 18.75 -10.69 17.90
N ASP A 386 18.52 -11.94 18.31
CA ASP A 386 19.05 -13.11 17.62
C ASP A 386 18.37 -13.33 16.25
N GLU A 387 17.08 -13.02 16.12
CA GLU A 387 16.37 -13.03 14.83
C GLU A 387 16.86 -11.92 13.88
N HIS A 388 17.10 -10.70 14.39
CA HIS A 388 17.70 -9.62 13.60
C HIS A 388 19.09 -10.00 13.09
N ARG A 389 19.90 -10.65 13.94
CA ARG A 389 21.20 -11.23 13.52
C ARG A 389 21.02 -12.25 12.41
N ALA A 390 20.07 -13.18 12.57
CA ALA A 390 19.82 -14.21 11.56
C ALA A 390 19.36 -13.60 10.23
N LEU A 391 18.51 -12.56 10.24
CA LEU A 391 18.11 -11.81 9.03
C LEU A 391 19.31 -11.16 8.35
N HIS A 392 20.16 -10.47 9.13
CA HIS A 392 21.40 -9.87 8.64
C HIS A 392 22.31 -10.92 7.99
N ASP A 393 22.52 -12.06 8.64
CA ASP A 393 23.39 -13.13 8.13
C ASP A 393 22.82 -13.83 6.89
N CYS A 394 21.49 -13.92 6.77
CA CYS A 394 20.84 -14.37 5.54
C CYS A 394 21.05 -13.37 4.40
N ALA A 395 20.93 -12.07 4.67
CA ALA A 395 21.16 -11.02 3.70
C ALA A 395 22.59 -11.01 3.16
N LEU A 396 23.61 -11.13 4.03
CA LEU A 396 25.01 -11.20 3.59
C LEU A 396 25.31 -12.45 2.74
N ARG A 397 24.57 -13.54 2.96
CA ARG A 397 24.69 -14.78 2.17
C ARG A 397 23.73 -14.85 0.98
N ARG A 398 22.92 -13.81 0.75
CA ARG A 398 21.87 -13.75 -0.28
C ARG A 398 20.84 -14.89 -0.18
N ASP A 399 20.58 -15.34 1.05
CA ASP A 399 19.64 -16.42 1.38
C ASP A 399 18.23 -15.86 1.62
N ALA A 400 17.52 -15.52 0.53
CA ALA A 400 16.20 -14.91 0.62
C ALA A 400 15.16 -15.85 1.23
N ALA A 401 15.23 -17.15 0.93
CA ALA A 401 14.34 -18.16 1.50
C ALA A 401 14.54 -18.29 3.03
N GLY A 402 15.80 -18.34 3.49
CA GLY A 402 16.13 -18.31 4.91
C GLY A 402 15.67 -17.03 5.59
N ALA A 403 15.92 -15.86 4.98
CA ALA A 403 15.46 -14.57 5.51
C ALA A 403 13.95 -14.50 5.65
N ARG A 404 13.19 -15.00 4.67
CA ARG A 404 11.73 -15.04 4.71
C ARG A 404 11.21 -15.91 5.87
N ALA A 405 11.82 -17.06 6.11
CA ALA A 405 11.46 -17.92 7.24
C ALA A 405 11.75 -17.26 8.59
N VAL A 406 12.91 -16.60 8.73
CA VAL A 406 13.27 -15.85 9.95
C VAL A 406 12.32 -14.66 10.14
N LEU A 407 11.98 -13.94 9.08
CA LEU A 407 11.04 -12.83 9.12
C LEU A 407 9.65 -13.27 9.58
N GLU A 408 9.15 -14.40 9.05
CA GLU A 408 7.88 -14.97 9.48
C GLU A 408 7.88 -15.28 10.98
N GLN A 409 8.93 -15.95 11.47
CA GLN A 409 9.10 -16.22 12.90
C GLN A 409 9.14 -14.93 13.72
N HIS A 410 9.89 -13.93 13.26
CA HIS A 410 10.03 -12.65 13.94
C HIS A 410 8.70 -11.92 14.07
N LEU A 411 7.96 -11.78 12.97
CA LEU A 411 6.67 -11.10 12.95
C LEU A 411 5.61 -11.84 13.79
N GLN A 412 5.50 -13.17 13.63
CA GLN A 412 4.57 -13.98 14.42
C GLN A 412 4.92 -13.94 15.90
N GLY A 413 6.21 -14.04 16.25
CA GLY A 413 6.70 -13.92 17.62
C GLY A 413 6.39 -12.56 18.25
N GLY A 414 6.47 -11.48 17.47
CA GLY A 414 6.01 -10.15 17.87
C GLY A 414 4.52 -10.14 18.16
N VAL A 415 3.69 -10.62 17.23
CA VAL A 415 2.22 -10.66 17.42
C VAL A 415 1.86 -11.47 18.67
N SER A 416 2.36 -12.69 18.81
CA SER A 416 2.09 -13.54 19.98
C SER A 416 2.48 -12.86 21.29
N HIS A 417 3.64 -12.18 21.32
CA HIS A 417 4.08 -11.44 22.51
C HIS A 417 3.10 -10.32 22.87
N ALA A 418 2.65 -9.52 21.90
CA ALA A 418 1.70 -8.44 22.13
C ALA A 418 0.33 -8.93 22.63
N LEU A 419 -0.11 -10.11 22.17
CA LEU A 419 -1.35 -10.73 22.64
C LEU A 419 -1.21 -11.24 24.08
N MET A 420 -0.07 -11.84 24.42
CA MET A 420 0.20 -12.35 25.78
C MET A 420 0.31 -11.23 26.82
N THR A 421 0.75 -10.03 26.44
CA THR A 421 0.87 -8.89 27.36
C THR A 421 -0.46 -8.18 27.64
N GLY A 422 -1.60 -8.69 27.12
CA GLY A 422 -2.95 -8.26 27.50
C GLY A 422 -3.36 -6.87 26.99
N THR A 423 -2.66 -6.33 26.01
CA THR A 423 -2.77 -4.91 25.61
C THR A 423 -3.95 -4.57 24.70
N PHE A 424 -4.75 -5.56 24.28
CA PHE A 424 -5.85 -5.36 23.30
C PHE A 424 -7.25 -5.63 23.85
N ASP A 425 -7.36 -6.22 25.04
CA ASP A 425 -8.64 -6.48 25.70
C ASP A 425 -8.89 -5.39 26.75
N SER A 426 -9.43 -4.23 26.33
CA SER A 426 -10.12 -3.29 27.24
C SER A 426 -11.18 -2.43 26.53
#